data_AF-B4NSQ3-F1
#
_entry.id   AF-B4NSQ3-F1
#
_cell.length_a   1.000
_cell.length_b   1.000
_cell.length_c   1.000
_cell.angle_alpha   90.00
_cell.angle_beta   90.00
_cell.angle_gamma   90.00
#
_symmetry.space_group_name_H-M   'P 1'
#
loop_
_entity.id
_entity.type
_entity.pdbx_description
1 polymer ?
#
loop_
_entity_poly.entity_id
_entity_poly.type
_entity_poly.pdbx_seq_one_letter_code
_entity_poly.pdbx_strand_id
1 'polypeptide(L)'
;MTKKEQRMFDGEEEEEGEEEEEEEEEEEFNEGEEEQIEDNDVMLLKNEKYEAEPLGSLATPVAWVHVRSNILNQQGRVVWYDEEKARKEREKALALYLKMQMLGEMEEEVEEEEDEEEGEEEGEEEGMIEGFNQPELGPSILSSCANDMNPEVPVCWLARMTSKYTNQKERMLVMQSNVWPGAFTFIFEKTCESIYLGWGHKYYARNIPFKHLPMVQEEFPHSPEDFVEANDPTVEDEEAYKAWLLRKQQKAEYVAEDIEDYDDDEFADQYDDD
;
A
#
# COMPACT_ATOMS: atom_id res chain seq x y z
N MET A 1 13.97 26.53 -1.25
CA MET A 1 13.85 27.61 -2.25
C MET A 1 15.19 27.74 -2.92
N THR A 2 15.23 27.51 -4.22
CA THR A 2 16.48 27.65 -4.99
C THR A 2 16.86 29.13 -5.06
N LYS A 3 18.16 29.44 -5.25
CA LYS A 3 18.62 30.83 -5.38
C LYS A 3 17.88 31.60 -6.47
N LYS A 4 17.36 30.90 -7.49
CA LYS A 4 16.55 31.44 -8.58
C LYS A 4 15.16 31.90 -8.12
N GLU A 5 14.52 31.12 -7.24
CA GLU A 5 13.21 31.49 -6.66
C GLU A 5 13.31 32.71 -5.74
N GLN A 6 14.44 32.87 -5.04
CA GLN A 6 14.64 33.99 -4.13
C GLN A 6 14.88 35.30 -4.88
N ARG A 7 15.59 35.27 -6.02
CA ARG A 7 15.80 36.47 -6.87
C ARG A 7 14.53 36.93 -7.58
N MET A 8 13.68 36.01 -8.02
CA MET A 8 12.36 36.36 -8.58
C MET A 8 11.42 36.98 -7.53
N PHE A 9 11.53 36.58 -6.27
CA PHE A 9 10.71 37.15 -5.19
C PHE A 9 11.12 38.58 -4.82
N ASP A 10 12.41 38.91 -4.94
CA ASP A 10 12.95 40.26 -4.63
C ASP A 10 12.87 41.24 -5.82
N GLY A 11 12.37 40.80 -6.99
CA GLY A 11 11.96 41.68 -8.09
C GLY A 11 13.09 42.24 -8.96
N GLU A 12 14.23 41.54 -9.02
CA GLU A 12 15.32 41.85 -9.96
C GLU A 12 15.08 41.10 -11.29
N GLU A 13 14.83 41.84 -12.39
CA GLU A 13 14.66 41.29 -13.74
C GLU A 13 16.03 40.88 -14.31
N GLU A 14 16.19 39.61 -14.71
CA GLU A 14 17.42 39.06 -15.31
C GLU A 14 17.67 39.67 -16.70
N GLU A 15 18.75 40.44 -16.83
CA GLU A 15 19.29 40.97 -18.10
C GLU A 15 20.07 39.85 -18.81
N GLU A 16 19.77 39.59 -20.09
CA GLU A 16 20.37 38.54 -20.92
C GLU A 16 21.90 38.69 -21.01
N GLY A 17 22.65 37.67 -20.57
CA GLY A 17 24.08 37.58 -20.86
C GLY A 17 24.83 36.51 -20.09
N GLU A 18 25.36 35.55 -20.87
CA GLU A 18 26.55 34.73 -20.61
C GLU A 18 26.38 33.39 -19.86
N GLU A 19 26.99 32.39 -20.51
CA GLU A 19 27.01 30.95 -20.28
C GLU A 19 27.84 30.59 -19.03
N GLU A 20 27.31 29.74 -18.16
CA GLU A 20 28.13 28.85 -17.33
C GLU A 20 27.51 27.44 -17.39
N GLU A 21 28.25 26.52 -18.00
CA GLU A 21 28.00 25.08 -18.01
C GLU A 21 28.31 24.54 -16.59
N GLU A 22 27.29 24.36 -15.76
CA GLU A 22 27.38 23.50 -14.57
C GLU A 22 26.97 22.08 -15.00
N GLU A 23 27.96 21.21 -15.17
CA GLU A 23 27.76 19.75 -15.23
C GLU A 23 27.21 19.30 -13.87
N GLU A 24 25.88 19.24 -13.74
CA GLU A 24 25.23 18.50 -12.66
C GLU A 24 25.44 17.01 -12.94
N GLU A 25 26.34 16.38 -12.17
CA GLU A 25 26.47 14.93 -12.07
C GLU A 25 25.08 14.35 -11.76
N GLU A 26 24.51 13.62 -12.73
CA GLU A 26 23.31 12.81 -12.53
C GLU A 26 23.67 11.68 -11.55
N GLU A 27 23.60 11.97 -10.24
CA GLU A 27 23.40 10.94 -9.25
C GLU A 27 22.06 10.28 -9.56
N GLU A 28 22.12 9.13 -10.23
CA GLU A 28 21.01 8.21 -10.47
C GLU A 28 20.55 7.67 -9.11
N PHE A 29 19.86 8.54 -8.36
CA PHE A 29 19.03 8.12 -7.25
C PHE A 29 17.94 7.28 -7.89
N ASN A 30 18.12 5.96 -7.80
CA ASN A 30 17.11 4.97 -8.11
C ASN A 30 15.93 5.24 -7.19
N GLU A 31 15.11 6.24 -7.55
CA GLU A 31 13.79 6.51 -7.01
C GLU A 31 13.03 5.21 -7.26
N GLY A 32 13.01 4.39 -6.20
CA GLY A 32 12.31 3.12 -6.19
C GLY A 32 10.96 3.36 -6.82
N GLU A 33 10.69 2.59 -7.88
CA GLU A 33 9.47 2.64 -8.68
C GLU A 33 8.34 3.14 -7.80
N GLU A 34 7.97 4.42 -7.96
CA GLU A 34 6.72 4.89 -7.43
C GLU A 34 5.71 4.02 -8.15
N GLU A 35 5.30 2.91 -7.50
CA GLU A 35 4.22 2.06 -7.94
C GLU A 35 3.13 3.04 -8.31
N GLN A 36 2.95 3.22 -9.61
CA GLN A 36 1.99 4.15 -10.16
C GLN A 36 0.70 3.70 -9.50
N ILE A 37 0.18 4.50 -8.57
CA ILE A 37 -1.05 4.17 -7.87
C ILE A 37 -2.06 4.13 -9.00
N GLU A 38 -2.34 2.92 -9.50
CA GLU A 38 -3.36 2.72 -10.49
C GLU A 38 -4.62 3.15 -9.78
N ASP A 39 -5.08 4.35 -10.09
CA ASP A 39 -6.40 4.83 -9.71
C ASP A 39 -7.36 3.82 -10.31
N ASN A 40 -7.70 2.81 -9.51
CA ASN A 40 -8.62 1.72 -9.83
C ASN A 40 -10.08 2.22 -9.93
N ASP A 41 -10.25 3.54 -10.12
CA ASP A 41 -11.50 4.21 -10.36
C ASP A 41 -12.00 3.85 -11.74
N VAL A 42 -12.99 2.95 -11.77
CA VAL A 42 -13.67 2.58 -13.01
C VAL A 42 -14.31 3.82 -13.63
N MET A 43 -13.78 4.25 -14.78
CA MET A 43 -14.29 5.39 -15.53
C MET A 43 -15.59 5.06 -16.25
N LEU A 44 -16.70 5.63 -15.77
CA LEU A 44 -18.01 5.48 -16.39
C LEU A 44 -18.20 6.48 -17.54
N LEU A 45 -18.42 5.95 -18.75
CA LEU A 45 -18.75 6.76 -19.93
C LEU A 45 -20.27 6.87 -20.11
N LYS A 46 -20.73 8.08 -20.42
CA LYS A 46 -22.15 8.33 -20.73
C LYS A 46 -22.53 7.62 -22.02
N ASN A 47 -23.59 6.81 -21.97
CA ASN A 47 -24.17 6.24 -23.18
C ASN A 47 -25.00 7.30 -23.93
N GLU A 48 -24.45 7.84 -25.02
CA GLU A 48 -25.13 8.85 -25.85
C GLU A 48 -26.40 8.33 -26.55
N LYS A 49 -26.53 7.02 -26.71
CA LYS A 49 -27.69 6.38 -27.34
C LYS A 49 -28.81 6.07 -26.35
N TYR A 50 -28.64 6.42 -25.07
CA TYR A 50 -29.64 6.17 -24.06
C TYR A 50 -30.84 7.10 -24.22
N GLU A 51 -32.01 6.52 -24.44
CA GLU A 51 -33.29 7.22 -24.40
C GLU A 51 -33.97 6.97 -23.06
N ALA A 52 -34.35 8.03 -22.36
CA ALA A 52 -34.96 7.92 -21.04
C ALA A 52 -36.37 7.31 -21.13
N GLU A 53 -36.55 6.20 -20.42
CA GLU A 53 -37.86 5.56 -20.26
C GLU A 53 -38.85 6.48 -19.53
N PRO A 54 -40.18 6.31 -19.74
CA PRO A 54 -41.17 7.07 -19.00
C PRO A 54 -41.00 6.91 -17.50
N LEU A 55 -41.15 8.00 -16.73
CA LEU A 55 -40.95 8.01 -15.27
C LEU A 55 -41.74 6.93 -14.51
N GLY A 56 -42.85 6.43 -15.07
CA GLY A 56 -43.61 5.33 -14.47
C GLY A 56 -42.86 3.99 -14.48
N SER A 57 -42.07 3.72 -15.51
CA SER A 57 -41.22 2.52 -15.64
C SER A 57 -40.03 2.59 -14.68
N LEU A 58 -39.46 3.79 -14.54
CA LEU A 58 -38.32 4.06 -13.66
C LEU A 58 -38.66 4.02 -12.16
N ALA A 59 -39.95 3.98 -11.79
CA ALA A 59 -40.42 3.97 -10.40
C ALA A 59 -40.25 2.61 -9.70
N THR A 60 -39.20 1.86 -10.04
CA THR A 60 -38.85 0.57 -9.45
C THR A 60 -37.33 0.53 -9.22
N PRO A 61 -36.82 -0.08 -8.13
CA PRO A 61 -35.38 -0.16 -7.87
C PRO A 61 -34.58 -0.88 -8.97
N VAL A 62 -35.24 -1.71 -9.79
CA VAL A 62 -34.61 -2.42 -10.91
C VAL A 62 -34.06 -1.46 -11.96
N ALA A 63 -34.71 -0.32 -12.15
CA ALA A 63 -34.33 0.70 -13.13
C ALA A 63 -33.13 1.57 -12.67
N TRP A 64 -32.60 1.34 -11.47
CA TRP A 64 -31.51 2.09 -10.89
C TRP A 64 -30.30 1.18 -10.68
N VAL A 65 -29.11 1.76 -10.86
CA VAL A 65 -27.84 1.07 -10.75
C VAL A 65 -26.86 1.88 -9.92
N HIS A 66 -25.91 1.19 -9.29
CA HIS A 66 -24.82 1.84 -8.56
C HIS A 66 -23.76 2.35 -9.53
N VAL A 67 -23.39 3.63 -9.39
CA VAL A 67 -22.34 4.30 -10.19
C VAL A 67 -21.01 4.41 -9.45
N ARG A 68 -20.94 3.90 -8.22
CA ARG A 68 -19.72 3.80 -7.42
C ARG A 68 -19.43 2.33 -7.14
N SER A 69 -18.15 2.00 -7.11
CA SER A 69 -17.70 0.65 -6.82
C SER A 69 -18.11 0.22 -5.41
N ASN A 70 -18.38 -1.07 -5.24
CA ASN A 70 -18.76 -1.63 -3.95
C ASN A 70 -17.59 -1.57 -2.96
N ILE A 71 -17.89 -1.29 -1.69
CA ILE A 71 -16.91 -1.39 -0.60
C ILE A 71 -16.99 -2.81 -0.03
N LEU A 72 -15.85 -3.50 0.01
CA LEU A 72 -15.69 -4.82 0.61
C LEU A 72 -15.89 -4.74 2.12
N ASN A 73 -16.71 -5.62 2.68
CA ASN A 73 -17.19 -5.51 4.05
C ASN A 73 -16.11 -5.84 5.08
N GLN A 74 -15.20 -6.76 4.77
CA GLN A 74 -14.17 -7.20 5.72
C GLN A 74 -12.98 -6.25 5.71
N GLN A 75 -12.57 -5.80 4.52
CA GLN A 75 -11.37 -4.99 4.35
C GLN A 75 -11.64 -3.48 4.32
N GLY A 76 -12.87 -3.05 4.02
CA GLY A 76 -13.23 -1.63 3.88
C GLY A 76 -12.63 -0.96 2.63
N ARG A 77 -12.12 -1.75 1.67
CA ARG A 77 -11.52 -1.30 0.41
C ARG A 77 -12.46 -1.55 -0.76
N VAL A 78 -12.18 -0.94 -1.91
CA VAL A 78 -12.89 -1.21 -3.17
C VAL A 78 -12.30 -2.41 -3.92
N VAL A 79 -10.96 -2.53 -3.87
CA VAL A 79 -10.21 -3.64 -4.46
C VAL A 79 -9.77 -4.57 -3.35
N TRP A 80 -9.90 -5.87 -3.60
CA TRP A 80 -9.47 -6.88 -2.64
C TRP A 80 -7.94 -6.89 -2.54
N TYR A 81 -7.44 -6.92 -1.30
CA TYR A 81 -6.01 -6.97 -1.01
C TYR A 81 -5.67 -8.31 -0.34
N ASP A 82 -4.74 -9.05 -0.93
CA ASP A 82 -4.27 -10.31 -0.36
C ASP A 82 -3.21 -10.06 0.72
N GLU A 83 -3.65 -10.00 1.98
CA GLU A 83 -2.75 -9.78 3.12
C GLU A 83 -1.80 -10.96 3.34
N GLU A 84 -2.20 -12.19 3.04
CA GLU A 84 -1.34 -13.35 3.24
C GLU A 84 -0.23 -13.41 2.19
N LYS A 85 -0.56 -13.12 0.93
CA LYS A 85 0.45 -12.98 -0.11
C LYS A 85 1.44 -11.87 0.24
N ALA A 86 0.95 -10.69 0.61
CA ALA A 86 1.82 -9.58 0.97
C ALA A 86 2.68 -9.86 2.22
N ARG A 87 2.15 -10.61 3.21
CA ARG A 87 2.94 -11.04 4.38
C ARG A 87 4.08 -11.97 3.97
N LYS A 88 3.81 -12.96 3.12
CA LYS A 88 4.83 -13.89 2.63
C LYS A 88 5.91 -13.19 1.80
N GLU A 89 5.52 -12.24 0.96
CA GLU A 89 6.48 -11.42 0.20
C GLU A 89 7.39 -10.62 1.14
N ARG A 90 6.84 -10.05 2.23
CA ARG A 90 7.63 -9.38 3.27
C ARG A 90 8.54 -10.34 4.05
N GLU A 91 8.04 -11.53 4.40
CA GLU A 91 8.84 -12.57 5.07
C GLU A 91 9.99 -13.04 4.18
N LYS A 92 9.74 -13.26 2.88
CA LYS A 92 10.78 -13.59 1.87
C LYS A 92 11.80 -12.46 1.74
N ALA A 93 11.35 -11.21 1.62
CA ALA A 93 12.24 -10.05 1.52
C ALA A 93 13.08 -9.87 2.79
N LEU A 94 12.50 -10.11 3.98
CA LEU A 94 13.21 -10.07 5.25
C LEU A 94 14.22 -11.20 5.35
N ALA A 95 13.86 -12.43 4.97
CA ALA A 95 14.78 -13.56 4.96
C ALA A 95 15.97 -13.31 4.01
N LEU A 96 15.71 -12.76 2.82
CA LEU A 96 16.74 -12.37 1.87
C LEU A 96 17.66 -11.29 2.46
N TYR A 97 17.10 -10.27 3.13
CA TYR A 97 17.87 -9.23 3.80
C TYR A 97 18.76 -9.80 4.92
N LEU A 98 18.22 -10.69 5.78
CA LEU A 98 19.01 -11.35 6.82
C LEU A 98 20.09 -12.25 6.22
N LYS A 99 19.80 -12.98 5.15
CA LYS A 99 20.78 -13.81 4.44
C LYS A 99 21.92 -12.94 3.89
N MET A 100 21.61 -11.80 3.28
CA MET A 100 22.61 -10.87 2.76
C MET A 100 23.44 -10.23 3.89
N GLN A 101 22.82 -9.91 5.03
CA GLN A 101 23.56 -9.43 6.19
C GLN A 101 24.50 -10.51 6.76
N MET A 102 24.02 -11.74 6.91
CA MET A 102 24.87 -12.86 7.36
C MET A 102 25.99 -13.15 6.37
N LEU A 103 25.73 -13.09 5.05
CA LEU A 103 26.75 -13.27 4.05
C LEU A 103 27.79 -12.15 4.09
N GLY A 104 27.40 -10.87 4.27
CA GLY A 104 28.36 -9.78 4.44
C GLY A 104 29.19 -9.88 5.74
N GLU A 105 28.59 -10.37 6.83
CA GLU A 105 29.31 -10.69 8.07
C GLU A 105 30.23 -11.92 7.89
N MET A 106 29.87 -12.85 7.01
CA MET A 106 30.61 -14.05 6.68
C MET A 106 31.65 -13.82 5.58
N GLU A 107 31.51 -12.83 4.70
CA GLU A 107 32.50 -12.40 3.70
C GLU A 107 33.73 -11.77 4.40
N GLU A 108 33.55 -11.17 5.58
CA GLU A 108 34.66 -10.84 6.49
C GLU A 108 35.38 -12.09 7.03
N GLU A 109 34.70 -13.25 7.12
CA GLU A 109 35.24 -14.52 7.63
C GLU A 109 35.69 -15.51 6.53
N VAL A 110 35.23 -15.38 5.27
CA VAL A 110 35.41 -16.33 4.14
C VAL A 110 36.33 -15.78 3.05
N GLU A 111 37.35 -15.02 3.42
CA GLU A 111 38.53 -14.86 2.55
C GLU A 111 39.46 -16.08 2.57
N GLU A 112 39.13 -17.15 3.32
CA GLU A 112 39.99 -18.33 3.46
C GLU A 112 39.44 -19.66 2.89
N GLU A 113 38.20 -19.77 2.38
CA GLU A 113 37.75 -21.00 1.71
C GLU A 113 36.83 -20.72 0.51
N GLU A 114 37.40 -20.71 -0.70
CA GLU A 114 36.67 -20.81 -1.96
C GLU A 114 35.99 -22.18 -2.13
N ASP A 115 34.83 -22.12 -2.78
CA ASP A 115 34.14 -23.12 -3.60
C ASP A 115 33.06 -24.05 -2.97
N GLU A 116 31.91 -23.96 -3.65
CA GLU A 116 30.88 -24.98 -3.89
C GLU A 116 29.86 -25.31 -2.77
N GLU A 117 28.70 -24.62 -2.80
CA GLU A 117 27.34 -25.21 -2.84
C GLU A 117 26.27 -24.16 -2.43
N GLU A 118 25.90 -23.23 -3.31
CA GLU A 118 24.65 -22.44 -3.13
C GLU A 118 23.91 -22.24 -4.45
N GLY A 119 23.30 -23.32 -4.93
CA GLY A 119 22.30 -23.23 -5.97
C GLY A 119 21.50 -24.51 -5.97
N GLU A 120 20.32 -24.49 -5.33
CA GLU A 120 19.13 -25.31 -5.70
C GLU A 120 17.97 -25.31 -4.69
N GLU A 121 17.94 -24.50 -3.62
CA GLU A 121 16.81 -24.56 -2.64
C GLU A 121 15.81 -23.39 -2.65
N GLU A 122 15.86 -22.48 -3.62
CA GLU A 122 14.87 -21.36 -3.70
C GLU A 122 13.66 -21.64 -4.61
N GLY A 123 13.62 -22.79 -5.30
CA GLY A 123 12.64 -23.06 -6.36
C GLY A 123 11.40 -23.89 -5.98
N GLU A 124 11.37 -24.57 -4.84
CA GLU A 124 10.36 -25.63 -4.59
C GLU A 124 9.24 -25.28 -3.60
N GLU A 125 9.35 -24.18 -2.84
CA GLU A 125 8.32 -23.81 -1.85
C GLU A 125 7.16 -22.96 -2.41
N GLU A 126 7.14 -22.68 -3.71
CA GLU A 126 6.02 -21.95 -4.34
C GLU A 126 4.80 -22.84 -4.61
N GLY A 127 4.94 -24.17 -4.50
CA GLY A 127 3.89 -25.15 -4.84
C GLY A 127 2.90 -25.53 -3.73
N MET A 128 3.08 -25.06 -2.50
CA MET A 128 2.35 -25.56 -1.32
C MET A 128 1.37 -24.54 -0.70
N ILE A 129 0.85 -23.61 -1.50
CA ILE A 129 -0.15 -22.61 -1.03
C ILE A 129 -1.56 -23.07 -1.41
N GLU A 130 -1.98 -24.22 -0.88
CA GLU A 130 -3.37 -24.67 -0.91
C GLU A 130 -4.08 -24.19 0.37
N GLY A 131 -4.11 -22.88 0.55
CA GLY A 131 -4.76 -22.19 1.67
C GLY A 131 -5.37 -20.87 1.25
N PHE A 132 -5.75 -20.74 -0.03
CA PHE A 132 -6.32 -19.52 -0.61
C PHE A 132 -7.46 -18.99 0.26
N ASN A 133 -7.21 -17.89 0.98
CA ASN A 133 -8.29 -17.01 1.42
C ASN A 133 -9.06 -16.62 0.15
N GLN A 134 -10.32 -17.07 0.06
CA GLN A 134 -11.15 -16.79 -1.11
C GLN A 134 -11.30 -15.27 -1.23
N PRO A 135 -10.96 -14.66 -2.39
CA PRO A 135 -11.11 -13.23 -2.57
C PRO A 135 -12.52 -12.77 -2.23
N GLU A 136 -12.65 -11.71 -1.43
CA GLU A 136 -13.98 -11.12 -1.19
C GLU A 136 -14.45 -10.48 -2.49
N LEU A 137 -15.45 -11.09 -3.13
CA LEU A 137 -16.04 -10.57 -4.36
C LEU A 137 -17.31 -9.79 -4.05
N GLY A 138 -17.26 -8.48 -4.29
CA GLY A 138 -18.43 -7.62 -4.26
C GLY A 138 -19.26 -7.70 -5.55
N PRO A 139 -20.48 -7.12 -5.56
CA PRO A 139 -21.23 -6.89 -6.80
C PRO A 139 -20.42 -6.05 -7.78
N SER A 140 -20.59 -6.28 -9.08
CA SER A 140 -19.97 -5.46 -10.12
C SER A 140 -20.48 -4.01 -10.05
N ILE A 141 -19.69 -3.09 -10.61
CA ILE A 141 -20.18 -1.74 -10.92
C ILE A 141 -21.41 -1.82 -11.84
N LEU A 142 -22.30 -0.83 -11.76
CA LEU A 142 -23.58 -0.82 -12.47
C LEU A 142 -24.52 -1.98 -12.11
N SER A 143 -24.31 -2.60 -10.95
CA SER A 143 -25.26 -3.55 -10.37
C SER A 143 -26.57 -2.86 -10.01
N SER A 144 -27.68 -3.57 -10.21
CA SER A 144 -29.02 -3.02 -9.93
C SER A 144 -29.25 -2.86 -8.43
N CYS A 145 -29.83 -1.73 -8.03
CA CYS A 145 -30.22 -1.46 -6.65
C CYS A 145 -31.30 -2.42 -6.13
N ALA A 146 -31.98 -3.17 -7.01
CA ALA A 146 -32.94 -4.21 -6.60
C ALA A 146 -32.26 -5.42 -5.92
N ASN A 147 -30.97 -5.65 -6.19
CA ASN A 147 -30.22 -6.75 -5.58
C ASN A 147 -29.70 -6.39 -4.18
N ASP A 148 -29.85 -5.14 -3.75
CA ASP A 148 -29.35 -4.68 -2.45
C ASP A 148 -30.15 -5.28 -1.30
N MET A 149 -29.48 -5.97 -0.39
CA MET A 149 -30.07 -6.59 0.78
C MET A 149 -29.45 -6.03 2.06
N ASN A 150 -30.27 -5.93 3.11
CA ASN A 150 -29.80 -5.55 4.44
C ASN A 150 -30.55 -6.37 5.49
N PRO A 151 -29.85 -6.92 6.51
CA PRO A 151 -30.48 -7.76 7.53
C PRO A 151 -31.51 -7.00 8.40
N GLU A 152 -31.32 -5.71 8.61
CA GLU A 152 -32.19 -4.87 9.45
C GLU A 152 -33.29 -4.17 8.64
N VAL A 153 -33.04 -3.93 7.36
CA VAL A 153 -33.92 -3.16 6.47
C VAL A 153 -34.40 -4.06 5.33
N PRO A 154 -35.66 -4.57 5.38
CA PRO A 154 -36.17 -5.49 4.37
C PRO A 154 -36.33 -4.86 2.99
N VAL A 155 -36.46 -3.53 2.90
CA VAL A 155 -36.57 -2.78 1.63
C VAL A 155 -35.52 -1.69 1.63
N CYS A 156 -34.41 -1.90 0.94
CA CYS A 156 -33.27 -0.97 0.93
C CYS A 156 -33.59 0.36 0.23
N TRP A 157 -34.38 0.31 -0.85
CA TRP A 157 -34.69 1.44 -1.70
C TRP A 157 -36.20 1.61 -1.90
N LEU A 158 -36.68 2.85 -1.73
CA LEU A 158 -38.07 3.23 -1.96
C LEU A 158 -38.14 4.25 -3.09
N ALA A 159 -38.72 3.87 -4.22
CA ALA A 159 -39.01 4.79 -5.33
C ALA A 159 -40.45 5.33 -5.20
N ARG A 160 -40.61 6.66 -5.28
CA ARG A 160 -41.92 7.31 -5.23
C ARG A 160 -41.98 8.57 -6.09
N MET A 161 -43.16 8.87 -6.59
CA MET A 161 -43.46 10.16 -7.22
C MET A 161 -43.74 11.23 -6.16
N THR A 162 -43.35 12.47 -6.42
CA THR A 162 -43.65 13.62 -5.54
C THR A 162 -45.15 13.92 -5.47
N SER A 163 -45.88 13.70 -6.56
CA SER A 163 -47.33 13.88 -6.63
C SER A 163 -48.00 12.75 -7.41
N LYS A 164 -49.18 12.33 -6.93
CA LYS A 164 -50.05 11.38 -7.62
C LYS A 164 -51.05 12.04 -8.58
N TYR A 165 -51.28 13.34 -8.42
CA TYR A 165 -52.40 14.06 -9.04
C TYR A 165 -51.98 15.16 -10.02
N THR A 166 -50.71 15.57 -10.00
CA THR A 166 -50.17 16.60 -10.89
C THR A 166 -49.91 16.03 -12.29
N ASN A 167 -49.87 16.91 -13.29
CA ASN A 167 -49.47 16.57 -14.65
C ASN A 167 -48.14 15.81 -14.68
N GLN A 168 -48.03 14.86 -15.62
CA GLN A 168 -46.83 14.02 -15.76
C GLN A 168 -45.53 14.80 -15.99
N LYS A 169 -45.63 16.03 -16.51
CA LYS A 169 -44.48 16.90 -16.83
C LYS A 169 -43.91 17.64 -15.61
N GLU A 170 -44.69 17.80 -14.54
CA GLU A 170 -44.31 18.61 -13.36
C GLU A 170 -43.98 17.75 -12.13
N ARG A 171 -44.12 16.42 -12.25
CA ARG A 171 -43.81 15.48 -11.16
C ARG A 171 -42.35 15.02 -11.26
N MET A 172 -41.73 14.82 -10.11
CA MET A 172 -40.39 14.25 -9.99
C MET A 172 -40.49 12.81 -9.48
N LEU A 173 -39.57 11.97 -9.94
CA LEU A 173 -39.36 10.66 -9.36
C LEU A 173 -38.24 10.75 -8.34
N VAL A 174 -38.47 10.27 -7.12
CA VAL A 174 -37.50 10.28 -6.03
C VAL A 174 -37.30 8.86 -5.54
N MET A 175 -36.05 8.41 -5.53
CA MET A 175 -35.59 7.20 -4.87
C MET A 175 -34.95 7.58 -3.53
N GLN A 176 -35.38 6.94 -2.46
CA GLN A 176 -34.88 7.16 -1.11
C GLN A 176 -34.21 5.88 -0.60
N SER A 177 -33.04 6.02 0.05
CA SER A 177 -32.44 4.92 0.80
C SER A 177 -33.08 4.80 2.19
N ASN A 178 -33.45 3.58 2.57
CA ASN A 178 -33.85 3.27 3.93
C ASN A 178 -32.66 2.83 4.80
N VAL A 179 -31.56 2.38 4.19
CA VAL A 179 -30.32 2.01 4.90
C VAL A 179 -29.59 3.25 5.37
N TRP A 180 -29.55 4.30 4.54
CA TRP A 180 -28.96 5.60 4.86
C TRP A 180 -30.03 6.69 4.80
N PRO A 181 -30.78 6.92 5.88
CA PRO A 181 -31.79 7.98 5.93
C PRO A 181 -31.16 9.33 5.63
N GLY A 182 -31.64 9.97 4.56
CA GLY A 182 -31.09 11.22 4.03
C GLY A 182 -30.47 11.09 2.64
N ALA A 183 -30.18 9.87 2.17
CA ALA A 183 -29.79 9.64 0.79
C ALA A 183 -31.01 9.64 -0.13
N PHE A 184 -31.04 10.59 -1.06
CA PHE A 184 -32.07 10.73 -2.07
C PHE A 184 -31.43 10.83 -3.45
N THR A 185 -32.03 10.13 -4.41
CA THR A 185 -31.73 10.30 -5.83
C THR A 185 -33.02 10.71 -6.51
N PHE A 186 -32.97 11.68 -7.41
CA PHE A 186 -34.16 12.15 -8.10
C PHE A 186 -33.94 12.30 -9.58
N ILE A 187 -35.02 12.11 -10.34
CA ILE A 187 -35.08 12.39 -11.77
C ILE A 187 -36.09 13.51 -12.01
N PHE A 188 -35.62 14.53 -12.71
CA PHE A 188 -36.45 15.61 -13.21
C PHE A 188 -36.08 15.92 -14.66
N GLU A 189 -37.06 15.86 -15.55
CA GLU A 189 -36.83 16.01 -16.99
C GLU A 189 -35.76 15.04 -17.53
N LYS A 190 -34.54 15.55 -17.75
CA LYS A 190 -33.39 14.80 -18.27
C LYS A 190 -32.22 14.72 -17.28
N THR A 191 -32.38 15.27 -16.08
CA THR A 191 -31.36 15.25 -15.04
C THR A 191 -31.66 14.14 -14.05
N CYS A 192 -30.61 13.45 -13.62
CA CYS A 192 -30.65 12.42 -12.59
C CYS A 192 -29.50 12.73 -11.64
N GLU A 193 -29.82 13.09 -10.40
CA GLU A 193 -28.83 13.53 -9.42
C GLU A 193 -29.07 12.86 -8.07
N SER A 194 -27.99 12.66 -7.33
CA SER A 194 -28.00 12.08 -5.99
C SER A 194 -27.51 13.09 -4.97
N ILE A 195 -28.20 13.19 -3.84
CA ILE A 195 -27.87 14.08 -2.73
C ILE A 195 -28.03 13.35 -1.40
N TYR A 196 -27.13 13.64 -0.47
CA TYR A 196 -27.27 13.21 0.92
C TYR A 196 -27.57 14.40 1.82
N LEU A 197 -28.68 14.34 2.56
CA LEU A 197 -29.10 15.33 3.55
C LEU A 197 -29.53 14.60 4.82
N GLY A 198 -28.62 14.47 5.79
CA GLY A 198 -28.90 13.73 7.02
C GLY A 198 -27.75 13.82 8.03
N TRP A 199 -27.88 13.02 9.08
CA TRP A 199 -26.97 13.02 10.23
C TRP A 199 -25.70 12.18 10.04
N GLY A 200 -25.55 11.47 8.92
CA GLY A 200 -24.48 10.51 8.71
C GLY A 200 -24.67 9.19 9.48
N HIS A 201 -25.89 8.90 9.95
CA HIS A 201 -26.18 7.69 10.72
C HIS A 201 -26.83 6.62 9.84
N LYS A 202 -26.21 5.43 9.80
CA LYS A 202 -26.82 4.24 9.19
C LYS A 202 -28.06 3.87 9.99
N TYR A 203 -29.14 3.52 9.30
CA TYR A 203 -30.33 3.00 9.97
C TYR A 203 -30.01 1.67 10.65
N TYR A 204 -30.39 1.57 11.92
CA TYR A 204 -30.23 0.37 12.73
C TYR A 204 -31.39 0.30 13.73
N ALA A 205 -32.13 -0.81 13.78
CA ALA A 205 -33.42 -0.87 14.47
C ALA A 205 -33.30 -0.96 16.00
N ARG A 206 -32.25 -1.63 16.50
CA ARG A 206 -31.93 -1.75 17.93
C ARG A 206 -30.54 -1.16 18.11
N ASN A 207 -30.34 -0.15 18.95
CA ASN A 207 -29.06 0.54 19.20
C ASN A 207 -27.79 -0.26 18.84
N ILE A 208 -26.82 0.42 18.20
CA ILE A 208 -25.54 -0.15 17.74
C ILE A 208 -24.94 -1.04 18.83
N PRO A 209 -24.63 -2.32 18.56
CA PRO A 209 -23.90 -3.13 19.52
C PRO A 209 -22.51 -2.53 19.66
N PHE A 210 -22.20 -1.97 20.82
CA PHE A 210 -20.83 -1.55 21.12
C PHE A 210 -19.94 -2.79 21.02
N LYS A 211 -18.89 -2.72 20.20
CA LYS A 211 -17.84 -3.74 20.22
C LYS A 211 -17.35 -3.83 21.67
N HIS A 212 -17.42 -5.02 22.26
CA HIS A 212 -16.92 -5.26 23.60
C HIS A 212 -15.41 -4.97 23.65
N LEU A 213 -14.87 -4.82 24.87
CA LEU A 213 -13.44 -4.63 25.08
C LEU A 213 -12.65 -5.71 24.31
N PRO A 214 -11.49 -5.35 23.72
CA PRO A 214 -10.64 -6.32 23.06
C PRO A 214 -10.28 -7.44 24.04
N MET A 215 -10.00 -8.62 23.50
CA MET A 215 -9.54 -9.74 24.32
C MET A 215 -8.24 -9.34 25.01
N VAL A 216 -8.16 -9.62 26.31
CA VAL A 216 -6.94 -9.42 27.09
C VAL A 216 -5.84 -10.28 26.46
N GLN A 217 -4.68 -9.68 26.20
CA GLN A 217 -3.53 -10.40 25.68
C GLN A 217 -2.97 -11.31 26.77
N GLU A 218 -2.58 -12.52 26.38
CA GLU A 218 -1.91 -13.45 27.28
C GLU A 218 -0.44 -13.04 27.43
N GLU A 219 0.12 -13.25 28.62
CA GLU A 219 1.54 -13.08 28.87
C GLU A 219 2.34 -14.16 28.13
N PHE A 220 3.62 -13.88 27.84
CA PHE A 220 4.49 -14.85 27.20
C PHE A 220 4.54 -16.14 28.05
N PRO A 221 4.31 -17.33 27.45
CA PRO A 221 4.31 -18.57 28.21
C PRO A 221 5.73 -18.89 28.67
N HIS A 222 6.01 -18.68 29.95
CA HIS A 222 7.32 -18.98 30.49
C HIS A 222 7.54 -20.49 30.63
N SER A 223 8.59 -20.98 29.99
CA SER A 223 9.05 -22.35 30.12
C SER A 223 10.08 -22.47 31.24
N PRO A 224 10.29 -23.65 31.86
CA PRO A 224 11.38 -23.85 32.82
C PRO A 224 12.78 -23.57 32.23
N GLU A 225 12.93 -23.64 30.90
CA GLU A 225 14.18 -23.38 30.19
C GLU A 225 14.54 -21.89 30.19
N ASP A 226 13.52 -21.00 30.23
CA ASP A 226 13.70 -19.54 30.26
C ASP A 226 14.40 -19.06 31.55
N PHE A 227 14.38 -19.89 32.60
CA PHE A 227 14.97 -19.59 33.91
C PHE A 227 16.29 -20.31 34.15
N VAL A 228 16.85 -20.95 33.12
CA VAL A 228 18.17 -21.59 33.24
C VAL A 228 19.24 -20.53 33.16
N GLU A 229 19.98 -20.38 34.26
CA GLU A 229 21.19 -19.55 34.30
C GLU A 229 22.22 -20.13 33.33
N ALA A 230 22.72 -19.30 32.41
CA ALA A 230 23.82 -19.68 31.55
C ALA A 230 25.05 -19.99 32.42
N ASN A 231 25.74 -21.08 32.12
CA ASN A 231 27.01 -21.36 32.80
C ASN A 231 28.03 -20.28 32.41
N ASP A 232 28.77 -19.78 33.40
CA ASP A 232 29.89 -18.88 33.14
C ASP A 232 30.87 -19.54 32.15
N PRO A 233 31.39 -18.80 31.16
CA PRO A 233 32.39 -19.31 30.22
C PRO A 233 33.58 -19.89 30.96
N THR A 234 34.18 -20.94 30.41
CA THR A 234 35.41 -21.47 30.99
C THR A 234 36.59 -20.56 30.64
N VAL A 235 37.68 -20.65 31.40
CA VAL A 235 38.90 -19.87 31.13
C VAL A 235 39.45 -20.15 29.72
N GLU A 236 39.32 -21.39 29.25
CA GLU A 236 39.75 -21.80 27.92
C GLU A 236 38.91 -21.12 26.83
N ASP A 237 37.59 -21.03 27.02
CA ASP A 237 36.68 -20.33 26.10
C ASP A 237 36.96 -18.82 26.07
N GLU A 238 37.25 -18.21 27.23
CA GLU A 238 37.63 -16.79 27.29
C GLU A 238 38.96 -16.51 26.57
N GLU A 239 39.95 -17.39 26.72
CA GLU A 239 41.23 -17.27 26.03
C GLU A 239 41.09 -17.46 24.52
N ALA A 240 40.26 -18.41 24.09
CA ALA A 240 39.92 -18.61 22.69
C ALA A 240 39.19 -17.38 22.12
N TYR A 241 38.24 -16.80 22.86
CA TYR A 241 37.54 -15.59 22.45
C TYR A 241 38.47 -14.36 22.37
N LYS A 242 39.39 -14.21 23.34
CA LYS A 242 40.42 -13.17 23.30
C LYS A 242 41.36 -13.34 22.09
N ALA A 243 41.75 -14.58 21.78
CA ALA A 243 42.57 -14.87 20.61
C ALA A 243 41.82 -14.60 19.30
N TRP A 244 40.53 -14.95 19.24
CA TRP A 244 39.66 -14.64 18.10
C TRP A 244 39.50 -13.13 17.91
N LEU A 245 39.22 -12.37 18.97
CA LEU A 245 39.16 -10.90 18.92
C LEU A 245 40.48 -10.27 18.45
N LEU A 246 41.61 -10.79 18.94
CA LEU A 246 42.93 -10.32 18.53
C LEU A 246 43.20 -10.63 17.05
N ARG A 247 42.80 -11.83 16.56
CA ARG A 247 42.88 -12.18 15.14
C ARG A 247 42.01 -11.25 14.30
N LYS A 248 40.79 -10.93 14.75
CA LYS A 248 39.89 -10.00 14.04
C LYS A 248 40.46 -8.58 13.99
N GLN A 249 41.03 -8.08 15.10
CA GLN A 249 41.71 -6.77 15.13
C GLN A 249 42.94 -6.73 14.22
N GLN A 250 43.77 -7.76 14.25
CA GLN A 250 44.95 -7.85 13.38
C GLN A 250 44.57 -7.95 11.90
N LYS A 251 43.49 -8.68 11.57
CA LYS A 251 42.98 -8.75 10.19
C LYS A 251 42.46 -7.37 9.75
N ALA A 252 41.74 -6.64 10.61
CA ALA A 252 41.27 -5.29 10.31
C ALA A 252 42.43 -4.27 10.19
N GLU A 253 43.48 -4.39 11.00
CA GLU A 253 44.68 -3.54 10.93
C GLU A 253 45.51 -3.85 9.69
N TYR A 254 45.65 -5.12 9.31
CA TYR A 254 46.29 -5.53 8.06
C TYR A 254 45.53 -5.06 6.82
N VAL A 255 44.20 -5.17 6.80
CA VAL A 255 43.35 -4.65 5.70
C VAL A 255 43.38 -3.11 5.64
N ALA A 256 43.53 -2.42 6.78
CA ALA A 256 43.72 -0.97 6.81
C ALA A 256 45.13 -0.54 6.33
N GLU A 257 46.19 -1.29 6.66
CA GLU A 257 47.55 -1.07 6.16
C GLU A 257 47.67 -1.36 4.64
N ASP A 258 47.00 -2.41 4.12
CA ASP A 258 46.95 -2.73 2.67
C ASP A 258 46.17 -1.67 1.86
N ILE A 259 45.24 -0.94 2.48
CA ILE A 259 44.52 0.19 1.87
C ILE A 259 45.36 1.47 1.88
N GLU A 260 46.25 1.69 2.86
CA GLU A 260 47.16 2.85 2.90
C GLU A 260 48.32 2.75 1.89
N ASP A 261 48.72 1.54 1.47
CA ASP A 261 49.81 1.32 0.49
C ASP A 261 49.37 1.44 -0.99
N TYR A 262 48.06 1.61 -1.27
CA TYR A 262 47.52 1.76 -2.65
C TYR A 262 47.14 3.20 -3.02
N ASP A 263 47.28 4.19 -2.13
CA ASP A 263 46.88 5.60 -2.37
C ASP A 263 48.05 6.58 -2.59
N ASP A 264 49.27 6.10 -2.90
CA ASP A 264 50.46 6.97 -3.14
C ASP A 264 51.10 6.84 -4.53
N ASP A 265 50.43 6.26 -5.54
CA ASP A 265 51.08 6.04 -6.84
C ASP A 265 50.20 6.25 -8.10
N GLU A 266 49.17 7.11 -8.10
CA GLU A 266 48.62 7.58 -9.40
C GLU A 266 47.80 8.90 -9.38
N PHE A 267 48.37 10.05 -8.96
CA PHE A 267 48.03 11.35 -9.61
C PHE A 267 48.93 12.53 -9.16
N ALA A 268 49.98 12.82 -9.93
CA ALA A 268 50.57 14.18 -10.01
C ALA A 268 51.37 14.37 -11.31
N ASP A 269 50.66 14.88 -12.32
CA ASP A 269 51.09 15.86 -13.33
C ASP A 269 52.44 15.70 -14.07
N GLN A 270 52.29 15.32 -15.35
CA GLN A 270 52.70 16.07 -16.55
C GLN A 270 53.69 17.25 -16.35
N TYR A 271 54.87 17.22 -17.01
CA TYR A 271 55.49 18.25 -17.88
C TYR A 271 57.04 18.17 -18.01
N ASP A 272 57.50 18.30 -19.26
CA ASP A 272 58.84 18.66 -19.80
C ASP A 272 60.07 17.72 -19.62
N ASP A 273 60.64 17.20 -20.72
CA ASP A 273 61.62 17.92 -21.58
C ASP A 273 62.06 17.04 -22.80
N ASP A 274 62.46 17.72 -23.90
CA ASP A 274 62.97 17.28 -25.23
C ASP A 274 62.02 17.22 -26.45
#